data_AF-A0A7S0UI30-F1
#
_entry.id   AF-A0A7S0UI30-F1
#
_cell.length_a   1.000
_cell.length_b   1.000
_cell.length_c   1.000
_cell.angle_alpha   90.00
_cell.angle_beta   90.00
_cell.angle_gamma   90.00
#
_symmetry.space_group_name_H-M   'P 1'
#
loop_
_entity.id
_entity.type
_entity.pdbx_description
1 polymer ?
#
loop_
_entity_poly.entity_id
_entity_poly.type
_entity_poly.pdbx_seq_one_letter_code
_entity_poly.pdbx_strand_id
1 'polypeptide(L)'
;AISLLSRLIREGNVSPDAVSFCSAIAACERSSVPRFRAALRLLKESIKAVGPNAGCYIATVQTLAAAGELDRALELLTHDCVENFNKQSNYVLYRTVQVGCAAAGDSINVDRLSKEMKDHNLKALAPFATARVGGCLQNFDNKIDSGIGSSMAEVANKVQDLVRNTDHQFVTSALPIEFQGSSSQKGQEISLANHAEKKALAQLLMNEKKNPQSTSSFATLAVEINFKMCADCHAFFQGSQCVSRPKNHRQGTHHAPRL
;
A
#
# COMPACT_ATOMS: atom_id res chain seq x y z
N ALA A 1 -10.49 16.06 -9.39
CA ALA A 1 -11.27 15.22 -8.45
C ALA A 1 -12.34 16.04 -7.71
N ILE A 2 -12.00 16.96 -6.80
CA ILE A 2 -12.99 17.73 -6.01
C ILE A 2 -13.98 18.50 -6.89
N SER A 3 -13.49 19.28 -7.87
CA SER A 3 -14.35 20.03 -8.80
C SER A 3 -15.30 19.12 -9.61
N LEU A 4 -14.84 17.90 -9.96
CA LEU A 4 -15.68 16.92 -10.64
C LEU A 4 -16.77 16.40 -9.72
N LEU A 5 -16.44 16.04 -8.47
CA LEU A 5 -17.42 15.61 -7.48
C LEU A 5 -18.46 16.70 -7.19
N SER A 6 -18.03 17.94 -6.98
CA SER A 6 -18.94 19.08 -6.81
C SER A 6 -19.86 19.30 -8.01
N ARG A 7 -19.36 19.02 -9.22
CA ARG A 7 -20.16 19.09 -10.44
C ARG A 7 -21.19 17.96 -10.51
N LEU A 8 -20.81 16.73 -10.17
CA LEU A 8 -21.73 15.57 -10.11
C LEU A 8 -22.87 15.82 -9.12
N ILE A 9 -22.55 16.33 -7.92
CA ILE A 9 -23.56 16.69 -6.91
C ILE A 9 -24.53 17.75 -7.43
N ARG A 10 -24.02 18.77 -8.13
CA ARG A 10 -24.84 19.89 -8.64
C ARG A 10 -25.70 19.51 -9.83
N GLU A 11 -25.18 18.70 -10.75
CA GLU A 11 -25.85 18.34 -12.01
C GLU A 11 -26.87 17.21 -11.82
N GLY A 12 -26.83 16.47 -10.70
CA GLY A 12 -27.88 15.52 -10.30
C GLY A 12 -28.04 14.28 -11.18
N ASN A 13 -27.34 14.21 -12.31
CA ASN A 13 -27.45 13.10 -13.28
C ASN A 13 -26.80 11.80 -12.79
N VAL A 14 -25.90 11.87 -11.80
CA VAL A 14 -25.25 10.71 -11.18
C VAL A 14 -25.06 10.99 -9.69
N SER A 15 -25.65 10.17 -8.83
CA SER A 15 -25.44 10.25 -7.38
C SER A 15 -24.05 9.75 -7.00
N PRO A 16 -23.21 10.56 -6.33
CA PRO A 16 -21.91 10.09 -5.88
C PRO A 16 -22.03 8.97 -4.87
N ASP A 17 -21.17 7.98 -5.01
CA ASP A 17 -21.04 6.86 -4.07
C ASP A 17 -19.83 7.05 -3.13
N ALA A 18 -19.64 6.10 -2.21
CA ALA A 18 -18.49 6.12 -1.30
C ALA A 18 -17.16 6.17 -2.06
N VAL A 19 -17.03 5.48 -3.19
CA VAL A 19 -15.80 5.47 -4.00
C VAL A 19 -15.47 6.88 -4.52
N SER A 20 -16.49 7.61 -4.99
CA SER A 20 -16.38 8.98 -5.48
C SER A 20 -15.88 9.93 -4.39
N PHE A 21 -16.47 9.84 -3.19
CA PHE A 21 -16.04 10.64 -2.03
C PHE A 21 -14.63 10.28 -1.59
N CYS A 22 -14.32 8.99 -1.41
CA CYS A 22 -13.02 8.57 -0.93
C CYS A 22 -11.91 8.96 -1.92
N SER A 23 -12.18 8.90 -3.22
CA SER A 23 -11.26 9.37 -4.27
C SER A 23 -11.03 10.89 -4.22
N ALA A 24 -12.09 11.67 -3.97
CA ALA A 24 -11.98 13.12 -3.81
C ALA A 24 -11.20 13.50 -2.54
N ILE A 25 -11.44 12.81 -1.42
CA ILE A 25 -10.70 12.99 -0.16
C ILE A 25 -9.22 12.62 -0.38
N ALA A 26 -8.92 11.49 -1.01
CA ALA A 26 -7.54 11.09 -1.28
C ALA A 26 -6.81 12.09 -2.20
N ALA A 27 -7.51 12.82 -3.06
CA ALA A 27 -6.93 13.90 -3.84
C ALA A 27 -6.59 15.15 -3.01
N CYS A 28 -7.18 15.33 -1.83
CA CYS A 28 -6.81 16.39 -0.89
C CYS A 28 -5.44 16.14 -0.23
N GLU A 29 -5.06 14.87 -0.04
CA GLU A 29 -3.75 14.50 0.49
C GLU A 29 -2.64 14.76 -0.53
N ARG A 30 -2.87 14.40 -1.81
CA ARG A 30 -1.89 14.55 -2.91
C ARG A 30 -1.74 15.97 -3.48
N SER A 31 -2.43 16.98 -2.95
CA SER A 31 -2.20 18.35 -3.40
C SER A 31 -0.87 18.89 -2.86
N SER A 32 -0.29 19.89 -3.54
CA SER A 32 1.00 20.49 -3.14
C SER A 32 1.06 20.91 -1.66
N VAL A 33 -0.09 21.34 -1.12
CA VAL A 33 -0.33 21.49 0.31
C VAL A 33 -1.55 20.63 0.65
N PRO A 34 -1.48 19.70 1.62
CA PRO A 34 -2.61 18.87 2.01
C PRO A 34 -3.85 19.70 2.41
N ARG A 35 -4.99 19.44 1.76
CA ARG A 35 -6.24 20.20 1.95
C ARG A 35 -7.13 19.58 3.02
N PHE A 36 -6.64 19.47 4.25
CA PHE A 36 -7.35 18.76 5.33
C PHE A 36 -8.75 19.31 5.64
N ARG A 37 -8.95 20.64 5.56
CA ARG A 37 -10.28 21.25 5.77
C ARG A 37 -11.30 20.81 4.72
N ALA A 38 -10.85 20.61 3.48
CA ALA A 38 -11.69 20.09 2.42
C ALA A 38 -11.97 18.59 2.64
N ALA A 39 -10.97 17.81 3.05
CA ALA A 39 -11.14 16.40 3.39
C ALA A 39 -12.19 16.20 4.51
N LEU A 40 -12.10 16.94 5.61
CA LEU A 40 -13.09 16.90 6.70
C LEU A 40 -14.51 17.27 6.24
N ARG A 41 -14.62 18.26 5.35
CA ARG A 41 -15.91 18.66 4.79
C ARG A 41 -16.50 17.55 3.92
N LEU A 42 -15.69 16.99 3.03
CA LEU A 42 -16.08 15.88 2.16
C LEU A 42 -16.45 14.63 2.95
N LEU A 43 -15.78 14.35 4.08
CA LEU A 43 -16.16 13.27 4.99
C LEU A 43 -17.54 13.50 5.60
N LYS A 44 -17.84 14.72 6.06
CA LYS A 44 -19.17 15.07 6.59
C LYS A 44 -20.25 14.95 5.52
N GLU A 45 -19.96 15.39 4.29
CA GLU A 45 -20.86 15.23 3.15
C GLU A 45 -21.07 13.75 2.79
N SER A 46 -20.01 12.93 2.79
CA SER A 46 -20.11 11.50 2.50
C SER A 46 -20.96 10.77 3.55
N ILE A 47 -20.78 11.08 4.84
CA ILE A 47 -21.58 10.49 5.92
C ILE A 47 -23.08 10.78 5.71
N LYS A 48 -23.42 12.00 5.28
CA LYS A 48 -24.82 12.36 5.00
C LYS A 48 -25.38 11.71 3.74
N ALA A 49 -24.57 11.58 2.69
CA ALA A 49 -25.01 11.09 1.40
C ALA A 49 -25.08 9.56 1.31
N VAL A 50 -24.09 8.87 1.88
CA VAL A 50 -23.88 7.41 1.70
C VAL A 50 -23.59 6.66 3.00
N GLY A 51 -23.66 7.35 4.15
CA GLY A 51 -23.34 6.78 5.45
C GLY A 51 -21.83 6.71 5.76
N PRO A 52 -21.47 6.31 7.00
CA PRO A 52 -20.07 6.15 7.39
C PRO A 52 -19.37 5.07 6.55
N ASN A 53 -18.21 5.42 5.99
CA ASN A 53 -17.42 4.50 5.19
C ASN A 53 -15.95 4.50 5.65
N ALA A 54 -15.43 3.33 5.96
CA ALA A 54 -14.05 3.15 6.44
C ALA A 54 -13.00 3.74 5.49
N GLY A 55 -13.15 3.57 4.18
CA GLY A 55 -12.23 4.09 3.18
C GLY A 55 -12.12 5.62 3.21
N CYS A 56 -13.23 6.30 3.47
CA CYS A 56 -13.29 7.75 3.52
C CYS A 56 -12.73 8.29 4.83
N TYR A 57 -12.94 7.59 5.95
CA TYR A 57 -12.26 7.87 7.22
C TYR A 57 -10.74 7.70 7.09
N ILE A 58 -10.27 6.57 6.52
CA ILE A 58 -8.85 6.31 6.28
C ILE A 58 -8.23 7.42 5.41
N ALA A 59 -8.85 7.76 4.29
CA ALA A 59 -8.35 8.82 3.42
C ALA A 59 -8.30 10.20 4.12
N THR A 60 -9.27 10.47 5.01
CA THR A 60 -9.31 11.72 5.78
C THR A 60 -8.19 11.76 6.81
N VAL A 61 -7.99 10.68 7.58
CA VAL A 61 -6.89 10.55 8.54
C VAL A 61 -5.53 10.65 7.86
N GLN A 62 -5.35 10.03 6.68
CA GLN A 62 -4.14 10.18 5.88
C GLN A 62 -3.89 11.66 5.51
N THR A 63 -4.94 12.37 5.09
CA THR A 63 -4.84 13.80 4.77
C THR A 63 -4.49 14.64 6.01
N LEU A 64 -5.06 14.32 7.18
CA LEU A 64 -4.78 15.02 8.44
C LEU A 64 -3.34 14.79 8.90
N ALA A 65 -2.87 13.54 8.87
CA ALA A 65 -1.50 13.18 9.20
C ALA A 65 -0.50 13.89 8.26
N ALA A 66 -0.76 13.91 6.95
CA ALA A 66 0.06 14.64 5.99
C ALA A 66 0.06 16.16 6.22
N ALA A 67 -1.03 16.72 6.78
CA ALA A 67 -1.14 18.12 7.15
C ALA A 67 -0.55 18.45 8.53
N GLY A 68 -0.10 17.45 9.31
CA GLY A 68 0.33 17.63 10.70
C GLY A 68 -0.81 17.84 11.72
N GLU A 69 -2.07 17.69 11.31
CA GLU A 69 -3.26 17.92 12.15
C GLU A 69 -3.58 16.66 12.98
N LEU A 70 -2.65 16.24 13.83
CA LEU A 70 -2.72 14.97 14.56
C LEU A 70 -3.84 14.93 15.61
N ASP A 71 -4.10 16.04 16.31
CA ASP A 71 -5.19 16.11 17.30
C ASP A 71 -6.56 15.79 16.67
N ARG A 72 -6.79 16.31 15.47
CA ARG A 72 -8.02 16.01 14.71
C ARG A 72 -8.04 14.57 14.20
N ALA A 73 -6.88 14.03 13.83
CA ALA A 73 -6.78 12.64 13.41
C ALA A 73 -7.10 11.69 14.57
N LEU A 74 -6.66 12.04 15.78
CA LEU A 74 -6.98 11.35 17.02
C LEU A 74 -8.47 11.45 17.38
N GLU A 75 -9.06 12.64 17.26
CA GLU A 75 -10.51 12.85 17.46
C GLU A 75 -11.35 11.96 16.51
N LEU A 76 -10.91 11.77 15.25
CA LEU A 76 -11.63 10.88 14.33
C LEU A 76 -11.62 9.41 14.76
N LEU A 77 -10.63 8.96 15.54
CA LEU A 77 -10.59 7.57 16.04
C LEU A 77 -11.65 7.31 17.10
N THR A 78 -12.13 8.36 17.79
CA THR A 78 -13.12 8.25 18.88
C THR A 78 -14.56 8.37 18.39
N HIS A 79 -14.80 8.52 17.09
CA HIS A 79 -16.14 8.63 16.54
C HIS A 79 -16.84 7.25 16.55
N ASP A 80 -18.10 7.18 16.99
CA ASP A 80 -18.91 5.94 17.14
C ASP A 80 -18.98 5.07 15.87
N CYS A 81 -18.70 5.65 14.71
CA CYS A 81 -18.69 4.93 13.44
C CYS A 81 -17.49 3.97 13.33
N VAL A 82 -16.39 4.29 14.00
CA VAL A 82 -15.14 3.51 13.98
C VAL A 82 -15.35 2.13 14.61
N GLU A 83 -16.18 2.03 15.64
CA GLU A 83 -16.53 0.75 16.29
C GLU A 83 -17.23 -0.22 15.32
N ASN A 84 -17.96 0.32 14.34
CA ASN A 84 -18.72 -0.45 13.36
C ASN A 84 -17.87 -0.91 12.16
N PHE A 85 -16.63 -0.43 12.04
CA PHE A 85 -15.73 -0.88 10.98
C PHE A 85 -15.09 -2.23 11.31
N ASN A 86 -14.78 -3.00 10.27
CA ASN A 86 -14.06 -4.26 10.46
C ASN A 86 -12.65 -4.03 11.02
N LYS A 87 -12.10 -5.06 11.68
CA LYS A 87 -10.78 -5.00 12.32
C LYS A 87 -9.66 -4.55 11.38
N GLN A 88 -9.70 -4.94 10.11
CA GLN A 88 -8.67 -4.57 9.16
C GLN A 88 -8.70 -3.08 8.82
N SER A 89 -9.89 -2.52 8.65
CA SER A 89 -10.06 -1.08 8.42
C SER A 89 -9.61 -0.28 9.63
N ASN A 90 -9.97 -0.73 10.84
CA ASN A 90 -9.53 -0.12 12.09
C ASN A 90 -8.02 -0.21 12.28
N TYR A 91 -7.40 -1.35 11.94
CA TYR A 91 -5.95 -1.46 11.95
C TYR A 91 -5.29 -0.39 11.08
N VAL A 92 -5.75 -0.20 9.83
CA VAL A 92 -5.21 0.81 8.92
C VAL A 92 -5.44 2.23 9.46
N LEU A 93 -6.62 2.51 10.00
CA LEU A 93 -6.97 3.81 10.56
C LEU A 93 -6.06 4.20 11.74
N TYR A 94 -5.96 3.33 12.74
CA TYR A 94 -5.13 3.54 13.93
C TYR A 94 -3.64 3.61 13.57
N ARG A 95 -3.16 2.69 12.72
CA ARG A 95 -1.77 2.67 12.26
C ARG A 95 -1.39 3.97 11.57
N THR A 96 -2.29 4.53 10.76
CA THR A 96 -2.02 5.79 10.03
C THR A 96 -1.79 6.95 11.02
N VAL A 97 -2.65 7.11 12.03
CA VAL A 97 -2.45 8.14 13.06
C VAL A 97 -1.17 7.88 13.84
N GLN A 98 -0.91 6.62 14.20
CA GLN A 98 0.28 6.23 14.94
C GLN A 98 1.59 6.55 14.18
N VAL A 99 1.65 6.33 12.86
CA VAL A 99 2.79 6.78 12.03
C VAL A 99 2.95 8.30 12.12
N GLY A 100 1.84 9.04 12.01
CA GLY A 100 1.84 10.49 12.10
C GLY A 100 2.40 10.99 13.43
N CYS A 101 1.93 10.44 14.55
CA CYS A 101 2.44 10.74 15.89
C CYS A 101 3.93 10.41 16.03
N ALA A 102 4.38 9.26 15.54
CA ALA A 102 5.79 8.89 15.56
C ALA A 102 6.65 9.87 14.76
N ALA A 103 6.20 10.29 13.57
CA ALA A 103 6.89 11.27 12.75
C ALA A 103 6.96 12.66 13.40
N ALA A 104 5.99 13.01 14.24
CA ALA A 104 5.98 14.24 15.02
C ALA A 104 6.74 14.14 16.36
N GLY A 105 7.29 12.98 16.71
CA GLY A 105 7.96 12.75 18.00
C GLY A 105 7.03 12.61 19.19
N ASP A 106 5.73 12.40 18.97
CA ASP A 106 4.72 12.22 20.02
C ASP A 106 4.68 10.76 20.51
N SER A 107 5.64 10.42 21.37
CA SER A 107 5.76 9.06 21.92
C SER A 107 4.56 8.66 22.78
N ILE A 108 3.92 9.62 23.45
CA ILE A 108 2.78 9.37 24.34
C ILE A 108 1.61 8.80 23.53
N ASN A 109 1.24 9.45 22.42
CA ASN A 109 0.17 8.94 21.58
C ASN A 109 0.58 7.67 20.81
N VAL A 110 1.86 7.50 20.46
CA VAL A 110 2.35 6.23 19.88
C VAL A 110 2.13 5.05 20.84
N ASP A 111 2.46 5.22 22.12
CA ASP A 111 2.30 4.17 23.13
C ASP A 111 0.83 3.90 23.43
N ARG A 112 0.02 4.97 23.55
CA ARG A 112 -1.43 4.86 23.75
C ARG A 112 -2.09 4.10 22.60
N LEU A 113 -1.79 4.46 21.35
CA LEU A 113 -2.33 3.79 20.18
C LEU A 113 -1.83 2.34 20.06
N SER A 114 -0.57 2.05 20.43
CA SER A 114 -0.05 0.67 20.50
C SER A 114 -0.87 -0.20 21.46
N LYS A 115 -1.20 0.35 22.64
CA LYS A 115 -2.02 -0.32 23.63
C LYS A 115 -3.44 -0.55 23.12
N GLU A 116 -4.09 0.47 22.57
CA GLU A 116 -5.45 0.36 22.02
C GLU A 116 -5.52 -0.65 20.87
N MET A 117 -4.52 -0.67 19.98
CA MET A 117 -4.44 -1.66 18.90
C MET A 117 -4.29 -3.08 19.45
N LYS A 118 -3.51 -3.28 20.52
CA LYS A 118 -3.37 -4.58 21.20
C LYS A 118 -4.67 -5.03 21.86
N ASP A 119 -5.29 -4.15 22.64
CA ASP A 119 -6.52 -4.43 23.40
C ASP A 119 -7.68 -4.80 22.46
N HIS A 120 -7.80 -4.13 21.32
CA HIS A 120 -8.81 -4.43 20.30
C HIS A 120 -8.40 -5.53 19.30
N ASN A 121 -7.23 -6.16 19.49
CA ASN A 121 -6.67 -7.17 18.59
C ASN A 121 -6.58 -6.71 17.12
N LEU A 122 -6.20 -5.45 16.91
CA LEU A 122 -5.96 -4.88 15.59
C LEU A 122 -4.58 -5.30 15.12
N LYS A 123 -4.53 -6.14 14.08
CA LYS A 123 -3.29 -6.65 13.50
C LYS A 123 -3.32 -6.49 12.00
N ALA A 124 -2.14 -6.32 11.40
CA ALA A 124 -2.01 -6.43 9.95
C ALA A 124 -2.49 -7.81 9.51
N LEU A 125 -3.24 -7.85 8.41
CA LEU A 125 -3.50 -9.11 7.70
C LEU A 125 -2.18 -9.80 7.35
N ALA A 126 -2.16 -11.13 7.50
CA ALA A 126 -1.02 -11.94 7.11
C ALA A 126 -0.76 -11.74 5.60
N PRO A 127 0.39 -11.16 5.21
CA PRO A 127 0.64 -10.84 3.82
C PRO A 127 0.90 -12.11 3.03
N PHE A 128 0.18 -12.26 1.92
CA PHE A 128 0.53 -13.25 0.89
C PHE A 128 0.55 -12.61 -0.49
N ALA A 129 1.34 -13.21 -1.37
CA ALA A 129 1.38 -12.89 -2.78
C ALA A 129 1.27 -14.18 -3.57
N THR A 130 0.58 -14.13 -4.70
CA THR A 130 0.51 -15.25 -5.63
C THR A 130 1.24 -14.89 -6.93
N ALA A 131 1.83 -15.90 -7.57
CA ALA A 131 2.43 -15.74 -8.89
C ALA A 131 2.14 -16.97 -9.74
N ARG A 132 1.80 -16.77 -11.02
CA ARG A 132 1.59 -17.88 -11.96
C ARG A 132 2.89 -18.15 -12.73
N VAL A 133 3.46 -19.32 -12.49
CA VAL A 133 4.76 -19.75 -13.02
C VAL A 133 4.57 -21.05 -13.80
N GLY A 134 4.84 -21.03 -15.11
CA GLY A 134 4.68 -22.23 -15.95
C GLY A 134 3.27 -22.83 -15.90
N GLY A 135 2.23 -21.99 -15.77
CA GLY A 135 0.84 -22.39 -15.60
C GLY A 135 0.41 -22.75 -14.17
N CYS A 136 1.36 -22.96 -13.24
CA CYS A 136 1.09 -23.30 -11.85
C CYS A 136 1.00 -22.04 -10.96
N LEU A 137 0.02 -22.00 -10.05
CA LEU A 137 -0.11 -20.92 -9.06
C LEU A 137 0.81 -21.22 -7.87
N GLN A 138 1.73 -20.32 -7.57
CA GLN A 138 2.63 -20.38 -6.42
C GLN A 138 2.26 -19.31 -5.40
N ASN A 139 2.32 -19.66 -4.11
CA ASN A 139 1.99 -18.77 -3.00
C ASN A 139 3.27 -18.39 -2.24
N PHE A 140 3.36 -17.12 -1.85
CA PHE A 140 4.47 -16.55 -1.12
C PHE A 140 3.96 -15.91 0.17
N ASP A 141 4.71 -16.09 1.25
CA ASP A 141 4.49 -15.41 2.53
C ASP A 141 5.79 -14.73 3.00
N ASN A 142 5.68 -13.97 4.09
CA ASN A 142 6.81 -13.22 4.66
C ASN A 142 7.78 -14.07 5.51
N LYS A 143 7.61 -15.40 5.59
CA LYS A 143 8.50 -16.24 6.41
C LYS A 143 9.89 -16.30 5.78
N ILE A 144 10.90 -16.52 6.60
CA ILE A 144 12.27 -16.72 6.10
C ILE A 144 12.44 -18.21 5.82
N ASP A 145 12.63 -18.57 4.55
CA ASP A 145 12.85 -19.96 4.17
C ASP A 145 14.32 -20.34 4.39
N SER A 146 14.60 -21.14 5.42
CA SER A 146 15.95 -21.58 5.79
C SER A 146 16.42 -22.86 5.08
N GLY A 147 15.63 -23.38 4.13
CA GLY A 147 15.93 -24.62 3.41
C GLY A 147 17.01 -24.41 2.36
N ILE A 148 18.26 -24.75 2.70
CA ILE A 148 19.41 -24.77 1.77
C ILE A 148 19.07 -25.70 0.59
N GLY A 149 19.15 -25.18 -0.64
CA GLY A 149 18.88 -25.95 -1.87
C GLY A 149 17.41 -26.06 -2.28
N SER A 150 16.49 -25.36 -1.61
CA SER A 150 15.09 -25.27 -2.04
C SER A 150 14.90 -24.21 -3.14
N SER A 151 13.84 -24.35 -3.95
CA SER A 151 13.42 -23.31 -4.90
C SER A 151 13.26 -21.93 -4.24
N MET A 152 12.98 -21.88 -2.94
CA MET A 152 12.81 -20.64 -2.18
C MET A 152 14.13 -19.96 -1.80
N ALA A 153 15.21 -20.73 -1.62
CA ALA A 153 16.54 -20.17 -1.42
C ALA A 153 17.03 -19.44 -2.69
N GLU A 154 16.75 -20.00 -3.87
CA GLU A 154 17.00 -19.35 -5.16
C GLU A 154 16.22 -18.03 -5.29
N VAL A 155 14.94 -18.02 -4.89
CA VAL A 155 14.10 -16.80 -4.87
C VAL A 155 14.68 -15.74 -3.93
N ALA A 156 15.08 -16.12 -2.72
CA ALA A 156 15.68 -15.19 -1.75
C ALA A 156 16.96 -14.56 -2.29
N ASN A 157 17.85 -15.37 -2.90
CA ASN A 157 19.07 -14.87 -3.56
C ASN A 157 18.72 -13.89 -4.68
N LYS A 158 17.70 -14.21 -5.48
CA LYS A 158 17.26 -13.31 -6.55
C LYS A 158 16.71 -11.99 -6.03
N VAL A 159 16.00 -11.97 -4.90
CA VAL A 159 15.57 -10.72 -4.26
C VAL A 159 16.79 -9.89 -3.86
N GLN A 160 17.80 -10.51 -3.24
CA GLN A 160 19.04 -9.82 -2.86
C GLN A 160 19.77 -9.23 -4.08
N ASP A 161 19.83 -9.97 -5.19
CA ASP A 161 20.39 -9.46 -6.44
C ASP A 161 19.60 -8.27 -6.96
N LEU A 162 18.27 -8.30 -6.89
CA LEU A 162 17.44 -7.18 -7.34
C LEU A 162 17.69 -5.95 -6.48
N VAL A 163 17.70 -6.09 -5.15
CA VAL A 163 18.02 -4.99 -4.22
C VAL A 163 19.35 -4.33 -4.56
N ARG A 164 20.39 -5.13 -4.83
CA ARG A 164 21.73 -4.64 -5.20
C ARG A 164 21.78 -3.96 -6.57
N ASN A 165 21.04 -4.49 -7.55
CA ASN A 165 21.10 -3.99 -8.93
C ASN A 165 20.18 -2.79 -9.20
N THR A 166 19.23 -2.51 -8.31
CA THR A 166 18.30 -1.37 -8.44
C THR A 166 18.63 -0.21 -7.50
N ASP A 167 19.74 -0.29 -6.76
CA ASP A 167 20.09 0.64 -5.68
C ASP A 167 18.91 0.87 -4.70
N HIS A 168 18.13 -0.19 -4.44
CA HIS A 168 16.91 -0.10 -3.63
C HIS A 168 17.23 0.32 -2.19
N GLN A 169 16.63 1.42 -1.75
CA GLN A 169 16.71 1.91 -0.38
C GLN A 169 15.52 1.38 0.42
N PHE A 170 15.82 0.64 1.50
CA PHE A 170 14.77 0.08 2.34
C PHE A 170 13.98 1.16 3.07
N VAL A 171 12.65 1.09 2.99
CA VAL A 171 11.73 2.00 3.69
C VAL A 171 11.31 1.36 5.02
N THR A 172 12.16 1.47 6.05
CA THR A 172 11.94 0.84 7.37
C THR A 172 10.67 1.32 8.09
N SER A 173 10.22 2.54 7.79
CA SER A 173 8.94 3.07 8.29
C SER A 173 7.71 2.26 7.83
N ALA A 174 7.85 1.41 6.81
CA ALA A 174 6.81 0.49 6.35
C ALA A 174 6.54 -0.67 7.34
N LEU A 175 7.46 -0.93 8.28
CA LEU A 175 7.30 -1.97 9.30
C LEU A 175 6.42 -1.50 10.47
N PRO A 176 5.85 -2.40 11.29
CA PRO A 176 5.20 -2.03 12.54
C PRO A 176 6.15 -1.27 13.48
N ILE A 177 5.68 -0.21 14.15
CA ILE A 177 6.52 0.63 15.04
C ILE A 177 7.18 -0.21 16.14
N GLU A 178 6.44 -1.13 16.77
CA GLU A 178 7.00 -1.99 17.82
C GLU A 178 8.14 -2.87 17.29
N PHE A 179 8.05 -3.33 16.04
CA PHE A 179 9.12 -4.10 15.41
C PHE A 179 10.32 -3.21 15.12
N GLN A 180 10.11 -1.96 14.66
CA GLN A 180 11.20 -1.00 14.45
C GLN A 180 11.97 -0.72 15.76
N GLY A 181 11.27 -0.58 16.89
CA GLY A 181 11.91 -0.34 18.19
C GLY A 181 12.61 -1.56 18.81
N SER A 182 12.18 -2.78 18.46
CA SER A 182 12.72 -4.03 19.04
C SER A 182 13.72 -4.77 18.16
N SER A 183 13.95 -4.33 16.92
CA SER A 183 14.83 -5.00 15.96
C SER A 183 15.97 -4.10 15.48
N SER A 184 17.11 -4.72 15.18
CA SER A 184 18.25 -4.01 14.57
C SER A 184 17.91 -3.58 13.14
N GLN A 185 18.57 -2.54 12.64
CA GLN A 185 18.41 -2.08 11.25
C GLN A 185 18.57 -3.23 10.24
N LYS A 186 19.60 -4.07 10.42
CA LYS A 186 19.80 -5.26 9.58
C LYS A 186 18.63 -6.25 9.67
N GLY A 187 18.04 -6.44 10.85
CA GLY A 187 16.85 -7.27 11.04
C GLY A 187 15.62 -6.72 10.30
N GLN A 188 15.45 -5.39 10.29
CA GLN A 188 14.40 -4.71 9.56
C GLN A 188 14.55 -4.89 8.04
N GLU A 189 15.76 -4.70 7.52
CA GLU A 189 16.08 -4.91 6.10
C GLU A 189 15.85 -6.37 5.68
N ILE A 190 16.26 -7.33 6.50
CA ILE A 190 15.99 -8.76 6.26
C ILE A 190 14.49 -9.04 6.21
N SER A 191 13.70 -8.47 7.13
CA SER A 191 12.25 -8.62 7.13
C SER A 191 11.62 -8.07 5.85
N LEU A 192 11.99 -6.85 5.45
CA LEU A 192 11.50 -6.20 4.24
C LEU A 192 11.89 -6.95 2.97
N ALA A 193 13.12 -7.44 2.88
CA ALA A 193 13.58 -8.25 1.75
C ALA A 193 12.77 -9.55 1.61
N ASN A 194 12.24 -10.09 2.70
CA ASN A 194 11.45 -11.33 2.68
C ASN A 194 9.95 -11.12 2.43
N HIS A 195 9.50 -9.90 2.14
CA HIS A 195 8.10 -9.67 1.80
C HIS A 195 7.64 -10.53 0.61
N ALA A 196 6.45 -11.10 0.74
CA ALA A 196 5.83 -12.01 -0.21
C ALA A 196 5.83 -11.46 -1.64
N GLU A 197 5.56 -10.16 -1.82
CA GLU A 197 5.50 -9.53 -3.14
C GLU A 197 6.86 -9.50 -3.84
N LYS A 198 7.95 -9.26 -3.08
CA LYS A 198 9.31 -9.28 -3.66
C LYS A 198 9.70 -10.68 -4.09
N LYS A 199 9.35 -11.68 -3.28
CA LYS A 199 9.57 -13.09 -3.62
C LYS A 199 8.80 -13.50 -4.87
N ALA A 200 7.53 -13.11 -4.97
CA ALA A 200 6.70 -13.36 -6.15
C ALA A 200 7.31 -12.74 -7.42
N LEU A 201 7.78 -11.49 -7.34
CA LEU A 201 8.46 -10.83 -8.48
C LEU A 201 9.77 -11.53 -8.84
N ALA A 202 10.59 -11.87 -7.85
CA ALA A 202 11.85 -12.57 -8.06
C ALA A 202 11.63 -13.91 -8.76
N GLN A 203 10.67 -14.71 -8.30
CA GLN A 203 10.33 -15.99 -8.92
C GLN A 203 9.91 -15.82 -10.39
N LEU A 204 9.10 -14.81 -10.71
CA LEU A 204 8.67 -14.58 -12.09
C LEU A 204 9.84 -14.24 -13.00
N LEU A 205 10.73 -13.33 -12.57
CA LEU A 205 11.93 -12.96 -13.33
C LEU A 205 12.91 -14.13 -13.51
N MET A 206 12.96 -15.07 -12.57
CA MET A 206 13.76 -16.29 -12.72
C MET A 206 13.21 -17.21 -13.81
N ASN A 207 11.88 -17.32 -13.93
CA ASN A 207 11.27 -18.19 -14.93
C ASN A 207 11.33 -17.60 -16.34
N GLU A 208 11.21 -16.28 -16.50
CA GLU A 208 11.42 -15.62 -17.80
C GLU A 208 12.81 -15.90 -18.37
N LYS A 209 13.85 -15.90 -17.53
CA LYS A 209 15.23 -16.23 -17.96
C LYS A 209 15.41 -17.70 -18.33
N LYS A 210 14.73 -18.63 -17.63
CA LYS A 210 14.84 -20.07 -17.89
C LYS A 210 14.12 -20.50 -19.17
N ASN A 211 13.12 -19.73 -19.64
CA ASN A 211 12.34 -20.11 -20.83
C ASN A 211 12.07 -18.93 -21.80
N PRO A 212 13.11 -18.39 -22.47
CA PRO A 212 12.99 -17.21 -23.32
C PRO A 212 12.15 -17.42 -24.60
N GLN A 213 11.83 -18.67 -24.96
CA GLN A 213 11.04 -19.03 -26.15
C GLN A 213 9.58 -19.36 -25.85
N SER A 214 9.13 -19.32 -24.58
CA SER A 214 7.70 -19.50 -24.26
C SER A 214 6.92 -18.20 -24.53
N THR A 215 6.85 -17.80 -25.79
CA THR A 215 6.09 -16.62 -26.25
C THR A 215 4.57 -16.82 -26.25
N SER A 216 4.05 -17.96 -25.76
CA SER A 216 2.62 -18.31 -25.81
C SER A 216 1.91 -18.32 -24.45
N SER A 217 2.54 -17.88 -23.38
CA SER A 217 1.82 -17.55 -22.15
C SER A 217 2.45 -16.26 -21.65
N PHE A 218 1.76 -15.14 -21.83
CA PHE A 218 2.01 -13.99 -20.98
C PHE A 218 2.11 -14.52 -19.55
N ALA A 219 3.31 -14.49 -18.97
CA ALA A 219 3.47 -14.70 -17.55
C ALA A 219 2.78 -13.50 -16.91
N THR A 220 1.46 -13.57 -16.78
CA THR A 220 0.67 -12.52 -16.18
C THR A 220 1.11 -12.50 -14.73
N LEU A 221 1.85 -11.45 -14.38
CA LEU A 221 2.10 -11.02 -13.01
C LEU A 221 0.74 -10.66 -12.39
N ALA A 222 -0.04 -11.68 -12.07
CA ALA A 222 -1.23 -11.57 -11.26
C ALA A 222 -0.76 -11.71 -9.81
N VAL A 223 -0.19 -10.63 -9.27
CA VAL A 223 0.05 -10.56 -7.83
C VAL A 223 -1.30 -10.21 -7.19
N GLU A 224 -2.01 -11.24 -6.75
CA GLU A 224 -3.13 -11.01 -5.85
C GLU A 224 -2.55 -10.76 -4.46
N ILE A 225 -2.45 -9.48 -4.13
CA ILE A 225 -2.00 -9.03 -2.82
C ILE A 225 -3.26 -8.84 -1.98
N ASN A 226 -3.36 -9.55 -0.87
CA ASN A 226 -4.48 -9.38 0.07
C ASN A 226 -4.42 -8.07 0.88
N PHE A 227 -3.42 -7.23 0.63
CA PHE A 227 -3.19 -5.96 1.29
C PHE A 227 -2.71 -4.89 0.29
N LYS A 228 -2.81 -3.61 0.67
CA LYS A 228 -2.16 -2.54 -0.10
C LYS A 228 -0.65 -2.69 0.04
N MET A 229 0.03 -2.96 -1.08
CA MET A 229 1.50 -3.04 -1.16
C MET A 229 2.16 -1.98 -0.27
N CYS A 230 3.05 -2.41 0.64
CA CYS A 230 3.67 -1.48 1.57
C CYS A 230 4.60 -0.51 0.82
N ALA A 231 4.94 0.63 1.44
CA ALA A 231 5.79 1.66 0.82
C ALA A 231 7.13 1.09 0.30
N ASP A 232 7.73 0.17 1.05
CA ASP A 232 8.98 -0.49 0.64
C ASP A 232 8.82 -1.42 -0.57
N CYS A 233 7.77 -2.27 -0.59
CA CYS A 233 7.46 -3.10 -1.75
C CYS A 233 7.14 -2.24 -2.98
N HIS A 234 6.41 -1.13 -2.80
CA HIS A 234 6.11 -0.21 -3.89
C HIS A 234 7.38 0.41 -4.50
N ALA A 235 8.28 0.93 -3.65
CA ALA A 235 9.57 1.45 -4.10
C ALA A 235 10.42 0.37 -4.82
N PHE A 236 10.44 -0.84 -4.28
CA PHE A 236 11.16 -1.97 -4.89
C PHE A 236 10.63 -2.33 -6.28
N PHE A 237 9.31 -2.36 -6.45
CA PHE A 237 8.68 -2.65 -7.74
C PHE A 237 8.95 -1.53 -8.76
N GLN A 238 8.92 -0.26 -8.35
CA GLN A 238 9.26 0.87 -9.23
C GLN A 238 10.70 0.79 -9.74
N GLY A 239 11.66 0.49 -8.87
CA GLY A 239 13.06 0.28 -9.28
C GLY A 239 13.22 -0.93 -10.21
N SER A 240 12.49 -2.02 -9.95
CA SER A 240 12.57 -3.26 -10.73
C SER A 240 11.95 -3.15 -12.13
N GLN A 241 10.97 -2.26 -12.34
CA GLN A 241 10.43 -1.98 -13.69
C GLN A 241 11.48 -1.41 -14.65
N CYS A 242 12.55 -0.79 -14.14
CA CYS A 242 13.66 -0.30 -14.95
C CYS A 242 14.58 -1.44 -15.43
N VAL A 243 14.57 -2.59 -14.76
CA VAL A 243 15.43 -3.76 -15.08
C VAL A 243 14.78 -4.70 -16.10
N SER A 244 13.45 -4.67 -16.22
CA SER A 244 12.67 -5.58 -17.10
C SER A 244 12.35 -5.02 -18.50
N ARG A 245 12.75 -3.78 -18.84
CA ARG A 245 12.61 -3.23 -20.20
C ARG A 245 13.96 -3.21 -20.94
N PRO A 246 14.11 -3.86 -22.11
CA PRO A 246 15.22 -3.54 -22.99
C PRO A 246 15.10 -2.07 -23.45
N LYS A 247 16.21 -1.33 -23.38
CA LYS A 247 16.36 0.02 -23.93
C LYS A 247 16.17 -0.01 -25.46
N ASN A 248 14.93 0.02 -25.93
CA ASN A 248 14.59 0.39 -27.31
C ASN A 248 13.08 0.58 -27.41
N HIS A 249 12.59 1.81 -27.31
CA HIS A 249 11.40 2.19 -28.06
C HIS A 249 11.47 3.67 -28.47
N ARG A 250 11.59 3.85 -29.79
CA ARG A 250 11.34 5.10 -30.50
C ARG A 250 9.89 5.51 -30.25
N GLN A 251 9.67 6.81 -30.05
CA GLN A 251 8.35 7.42 -30.07
C GLN A 251 7.66 7.11 -31.41
N GLY A 252 6.56 6.36 -31.36
CA GLY A 252 5.65 6.14 -32.48
C GLY A 252 4.43 7.02 -32.31
N THR A 253 4.27 7.96 -33.23
CA THR A 253 3.21 8.95 -33.34
C THR A 253 1.81 8.34 -33.45
N HIS A 254 0.84 8.95 -32.78
CA HIS A 254 -0.59 8.66 -32.93
C HIS A 254 -1.06 8.86 -34.38
N HIS A 255 -1.67 7.82 -34.96
CA HIS A 255 -2.63 8.00 -36.04
C HIS A 255 -4.02 7.55 -35.57
N ALA A 256 -4.97 8.47 -35.70
CA ALA A 256 -6.39 8.26 -35.45
C ALA A 256 -7.00 7.36 -36.54
N PRO A 257 -7.96 6.49 -36.22
CA PRO A 257 -8.72 5.80 -37.25
C PRO A 257 -9.78 6.74 -37.83
N ARG A 258 -9.78 6.85 -39.17
CA ARG A 258 -10.90 7.35 -39.96
C ARG A 258 -11.79 6.18 -40.38
N LEU A 259 -13.10 6.49 -40.37
CA LEU A 259 -14.28 5.76 -40.83
C LEU A 259 -14.82 4.72 -39.85
#